data_AF-A0A3P1UJL2-F1
#
_entry.id   AF-A0A3P1UJL2-F1
#
_cell.length_a   1.000
_cell.length_b   1.000
_cell.length_c   1.000
_cell.angle_alpha   90.00
_cell.angle_beta   90.00
_cell.angle_gamma   90.00
#
_symmetry.space_group_name_H-M   'P 1'
#
loop_
_entity.id
_entity.type
_entity.pdbx_description
1 polymer ?
#
loop_
_entity_poly.entity_id
_entity_poly.type
_entity_poly.pdbx_seq_one_letter_code
_entity_poly.pdbx_strand_id
1 'polypeptide(L)'
;MGNNNLYKVENTLRSIAKRYKSVKYSLGLAILFLMMGVGAFSEEVNTAANGVPTREEIATSRENLRNSVGSLQSKIDEARAENSKSLAGLRLELIQLMEQGDQVVKSPWSSWQFGANY
;
A
#
# COMPACT_ATOMS: atom_id res chain seq x y z
N MET A 1 -18.39 -34.43 43.28
CA MET A 1 -17.03 -34.62 42.75
C MET A 1 -16.95 -33.87 41.43
N GLY A 2 -16.17 -32.78 41.38
CA GLY A 2 -16.12 -31.88 40.23
C GLY A 2 -15.68 -32.60 38.96
N ASN A 3 -16.36 -32.31 37.85
CA ASN A 3 -16.08 -32.90 36.56
C ASN A 3 -14.75 -32.31 36.03
N ASN A 4 -13.63 -32.96 36.38
CA ASN A 4 -12.29 -32.46 36.06
C ASN A 4 -11.98 -32.74 34.58
N ASN A 5 -12.42 -31.83 33.70
CA ASN A 5 -12.17 -31.90 32.26
C ASN A 5 -10.68 -32.08 31.94
N LEU A 6 -9.79 -31.48 32.74
CA LEU A 6 -8.35 -31.61 32.57
C LEU A 6 -7.84 -33.05 32.78
N TYR A 7 -8.35 -33.73 33.80
CA TYR A 7 -8.01 -35.13 34.08
C TYR A 7 -8.51 -36.06 32.96
N LYS A 8 -9.68 -35.77 32.39
CA LYS A 8 -10.21 -36.51 31.23
C LYS A 8 -9.35 -36.30 29.98
N VAL A 9 -8.95 -35.06 29.70
CA VAL A 9 -8.05 -34.73 28.58
C VAL A 9 -6.70 -35.41 28.76
N GLU A 10 -6.14 -35.42 29.97
CA GLU A 10 -4.88 -36.11 30.28
C GLU A 10 -4.95 -37.62 29.97
N ASN A 11 -5.98 -38.30 30.48
CA ASN A 11 -6.17 -39.71 30.22
C ASN A 11 -6.35 -40.01 28.73
N THR A 12 -7.02 -39.11 28.00
CA THR A 12 -7.20 -39.23 26.55
C THR A 12 -5.85 -39.09 25.84
N LEU A 13 -5.06 -38.07 26.16
CA LEU A 13 -3.72 -37.87 25.60
C LEU A 13 -2.79 -39.05 25.90
N ARG A 14 -2.83 -39.57 27.14
CA ARG A 14 -2.09 -40.76 27.55
C ARG A 14 -2.49 -41.99 26.75
N SER A 15 -3.79 -42.16 26.48
CA SER A 15 -4.29 -43.28 25.66
C SER A 15 -3.85 -43.17 24.20
N ILE A 16 -3.80 -41.96 23.64
CA ILE A 16 -3.35 -41.68 22.28
C ILE A 16 -1.84 -41.95 22.18
N ALA A 17 -1.04 -41.39 23.09
CA ALA A 17 0.41 -41.58 23.11
C ALA A 17 0.79 -43.07 23.21
N LYS A 18 0.09 -43.86 24.03
CA LYS A 18 0.31 -45.31 24.14
C LYS A 18 0.07 -46.09 22.84
N ARG A 19 -0.77 -45.59 21.92
CA ARG A 19 -1.00 -46.22 20.62
C ARG A 19 0.18 -46.05 19.66
N TYR A 20 1.03 -45.05 19.90
CA TYR A 20 2.23 -44.78 19.09
C TYR A 20 3.48 -45.26 19.84
N LYS A 21 4.05 -46.39 19.41
CA LYS A 21 5.25 -47.00 20.06
C LYS A 21 6.47 -46.05 20.13
N SER A 22 6.54 -45.05 19.25
CA SER A 22 7.62 -44.06 19.19
C SER A 22 7.44 -42.89 20.15
N VAL A 23 6.24 -42.66 20.71
CA VAL A 23 5.93 -41.47 21.51
C VAL A 23 5.66 -41.88 22.96
N LYS A 24 6.59 -41.54 23.86
CA LYS A 24 6.37 -41.73 25.30
C LYS A 24 5.50 -40.60 25.83
N TYR A 25 4.45 -40.97 26.55
CA TYR A 25 3.65 -40.00 27.30
C TYR A 25 4.50 -39.35 28.39
N SER A 26 4.47 -38.03 28.47
CA SER A 26 5.07 -37.24 29.57
C SER A 26 4.15 -36.08 29.92
N LEU A 27 4.25 -35.59 31.16
CA LEU A 27 3.51 -34.39 31.57
C LEU A 27 3.90 -33.18 30.69
N GLY A 28 5.18 -33.09 30.30
CA GLY A 28 5.67 -32.08 29.37
C GLY A 28 4.98 -32.13 28.01
N LEU A 29 4.67 -33.32 27.48
CA LEU A 29 3.91 -33.48 26.23
C LEU A 29 2.48 -32.94 26.37
N ALA A 30 1.83 -33.18 27.52
CA ALA A 30 0.49 -32.65 27.78
C ALA A 30 0.50 -31.12 27.89
N ILE A 31 1.51 -30.54 28.56
CA ILE A 31 1.69 -29.09 28.66
C ILE A 31 2.01 -28.49 27.28
N LEU A 32 2.87 -29.11 26.48
CA LEU A 32 3.17 -28.69 25.11
C LEU A 32 1.93 -28.74 24.21
N PHE A 33 1.12 -29.79 24.33
CA PHE A 33 -0.15 -29.90 23.62
C PHE A 33 -1.13 -28.80 24.03
N LEU A 34 -1.20 -28.45 25.31
CA LEU A 34 -2.03 -27.33 25.77
C LEU A 34 -1.47 -25.99 25.29
N MET A 35 -0.16 -25.76 25.34
CA MET A 35 0.46 -24.53 24.85
C MET A 35 0.27 -24.36 23.33
N MET A 36 0.51 -25.42 22.55
CA MET A 36 0.29 -25.40 21.10
C MET A 36 -1.20 -25.36 20.75
N GLY A 37 -2.05 -26.06 21.50
CA GLY A 37 -3.50 -26.08 21.30
C GLY A 37 -4.15 -24.74 21.62
N VAL A 38 -3.73 -24.07 22.70
CA VAL A 38 -4.18 -22.70 23.02
C VAL A 38 -3.73 -21.73 21.91
N GLY A 39 -2.55 -21.91 21.32
CA GLY A 39 -2.10 -21.12 20.17
C GLY A 39 -2.83 -21.44 18.84
N ALA A 40 -3.42 -22.63 18.69
CA ALA A 40 -4.17 -23.04 17.50
C ALA A 40 -5.62 -22.53 17.49
N PHE A 41 -6.18 -22.21 18.65
CA PHE A 41 -7.55 -21.71 18.80
C PHE A 41 -7.63 -20.27 19.30
N SER A 42 -6.52 -19.67 19.77
CA SER A 42 -6.46 -18.26 20.13
C SER A 42 -5.88 -17.46 18.98
N GLU A 43 -6.75 -16.74 18.28
CA GLU A 43 -6.43 -15.81 17.19
C GLU A 43 -5.47 -14.67 17.62
N GLU A 44 -5.17 -14.55 18.92
CA GLU A 44 -4.45 -13.42 19.50
C GLU A 44 -3.00 -13.74 19.96
N VAL A 45 -2.63 -15.01 20.19
CA VAL A 45 -1.37 -15.34 20.91
C VAL A 45 -0.23 -15.80 20.00
N ASN A 46 -0.50 -16.11 18.73
CA ASN A 46 0.52 -16.65 17.80
C ASN A 46 1.29 -15.60 17.00
N THR A 47 1.18 -14.33 17.38
CA THR A 47 1.76 -13.18 16.65
C THR A 47 3.25 -13.01 16.92
N ALA A 48 3.78 -13.59 17.99
CA ALA A 48 5.21 -13.54 18.33
C ALA A 48 6.04 -14.70 17.75
N ALA A 49 5.40 -15.82 17.36
CA ALA A 49 6.12 -17.05 16.97
C ALA A 49 6.12 -17.31 15.46
N ASN A 50 5.15 -16.78 14.72
CA ASN A 50 5.12 -16.84 13.27
C ASN A 50 4.91 -15.41 12.79
N GLY A 51 5.82 -14.88 11.96
CA GLY A 51 5.79 -13.51 11.40
C GLY A 51 4.61 -13.22 10.46
N VAL A 52 3.41 -13.65 10.85
CA VAL A 52 2.14 -13.31 10.26
C VAL A 52 1.72 -11.99 10.91
N PRO A 53 1.67 -10.88 10.16
CA PRO A 53 1.27 -9.60 10.72
C PRO A 53 -0.12 -9.73 11.33
N THR A 54 -0.30 -9.16 12.51
CA THR A 54 -1.56 -9.22 13.26
C THR A 54 -2.68 -8.56 12.45
N ARG A 55 -3.95 -9.00 12.61
CA ARG A 55 -5.08 -8.40 11.86
C ARG A 55 -5.17 -6.88 12.05
N GLU A 56 -4.71 -6.37 13.18
CA GLU A 56 -4.65 -4.94 13.52
C GLU A 56 -3.50 -4.21 12.79
N GLU A 57 -2.31 -4.80 12.72
CA GLU A 57 -1.21 -4.26 11.92
C GLU A 57 -1.54 -4.24 10.42
N ILE A 58 -2.26 -5.25 9.93
CA ILE A 58 -2.75 -5.26 8.54
C ILE A 58 -3.79 -4.16 8.32
N ALA A 59 -4.70 -3.93 9.27
CA ALA A 59 -5.71 -2.88 9.17
C ALA A 59 -5.09 -1.48 9.17
N THR A 60 -4.12 -1.23 10.06
CA THR A 60 -3.39 0.04 10.11
C THR A 60 -2.52 0.26 8.87
N SER A 61 -1.83 -0.78 8.38
CA SER A 61 -1.09 -0.73 7.11
C SER A 61 -2.01 -0.40 5.93
N ARG A 62 -3.20 -1.01 5.86
CA ARG A 62 -4.20 -0.72 4.84
C ARG A 62 -4.70 0.72 4.87
N GLU A 63 -4.96 1.27 6.07
CA GLU A 63 -5.40 2.66 6.20
C GLU A 63 -4.29 3.65 5.81
N ASN A 64 -3.04 3.38 6.23
CA ASN A 64 -1.88 4.18 5.85
C ASN A 64 -1.64 4.17 4.33
N LEU A 65 -1.81 3.01 3.69
CA LEU A 65 -1.75 2.88 2.23
C LEU A 65 -2.88 3.67 1.56
N ARG A 66 -4.11 3.60 2.08
CA ARG A 66 -5.26 4.34 1.53
C ARG A 66 -5.04 5.85 1.59
N ASN A 67 -4.55 6.35 2.72
CA ASN A 67 -4.20 7.77 2.89
C ASN A 67 -3.05 8.18 1.95
N SER A 68 -2.05 7.32 1.81
CA SER A 68 -0.92 7.55 0.90
C SER A 68 -1.39 7.62 -0.56
N VAL A 69 -2.24 6.70 -1.01
CA VAL A 69 -2.83 6.70 -2.35
C VAL A 69 -3.69 7.95 -2.58
N GLY A 70 -4.50 8.36 -1.60
CA GLY A 70 -5.26 9.61 -1.68
C GLY A 70 -4.38 10.85 -1.84
N SER A 71 -3.28 10.93 -1.08
CA SER A 71 -2.32 12.05 -1.21
C SER A 71 -1.59 12.06 -2.55
N LEU A 72 -1.23 10.89 -3.08
CA LEU A 72 -0.61 10.76 -4.40
C LEU A 72 -1.57 11.17 -5.51
N GLN A 73 -2.84 10.77 -5.41
CA GLN A 73 -3.88 11.18 -6.34
C GLN A 73 -4.02 12.70 -6.37
N SER A 74 -4.09 13.34 -5.20
CA SER A 74 -4.13 14.81 -5.11
C SER A 74 -2.91 15.47 -5.77
N LYS A 75 -1.70 14.94 -5.55
CA LYS A 75 -0.48 15.46 -6.18
C LYS A 75 -0.48 15.26 -7.70
N ILE A 76 -1.03 14.16 -8.19
CA ILE A 76 -1.18 13.91 -9.63
C ILE A 76 -2.14 14.93 -10.25
N ASP A 77 -3.26 15.20 -9.59
CA ASP A 77 -4.26 16.15 -10.09
C ASP A 77 -3.72 17.58 -10.08
N GLU A 78 -2.94 17.97 -9.06
CA GLU A 78 -2.23 19.24 -9.00
C GLU A 78 -1.20 19.37 -10.12
N ALA A 79 -0.34 18.37 -10.32
CA ALA A 79 0.66 18.37 -11.40
C ALA A 79 0.01 18.41 -12.80
N ARG A 80 -1.14 17.75 -12.97
CA ARG A 80 -1.92 17.84 -14.22
C ARG A 80 -2.45 19.24 -14.46
N ALA A 81 -2.99 19.89 -13.42
CA ALA A 81 -3.50 21.25 -13.52
C ALA A 81 -2.36 22.24 -13.86
N GLU A 82 -1.23 22.13 -13.18
CA GLU A 82 -0.04 22.96 -13.45
C GLU A 82 0.49 22.76 -14.88
N ASN A 83 0.64 21.52 -15.33
CA ASN A 83 1.05 21.21 -16.70
C ASN A 83 0.08 21.78 -17.74
N SER A 84 -1.23 21.71 -17.49
CA SER A 84 -2.23 22.28 -18.40
C SER A 84 -2.12 23.80 -18.52
N LYS A 85 -1.85 24.48 -17.40
CA LYS A 85 -1.63 25.93 -17.35
C LYS A 85 -0.33 26.32 -18.04
N SER A 86 0.75 25.59 -17.79
CA SER A 86 2.04 25.78 -18.44
C SER A 86 1.92 25.62 -19.96
N LEU A 87 1.24 24.56 -20.42
CA LEU A 87 0.99 24.34 -21.85
C LEU A 87 0.17 25.47 -22.49
N ALA A 88 -0.84 25.98 -21.80
CA ALA A 88 -1.61 27.13 -22.28
C ALA A 88 -0.75 28.40 -22.38
N GLY A 89 0.13 28.65 -21.39
CA GLY A 89 1.08 29.76 -21.42
C GLY A 89 2.05 29.66 -22.61
N LEU A 90 2.69 28.52 -22.79
CA LEU A 90 3.59 28.26 -23.91
C LEU A 90 2.89 28.41 -25.27
N ARG A 91 1.61 28.03 -25.37
CA ARG A 91 0.81 28.27 -26.59
C ARG A 91 0.60 29.76 -26.87
N LEU A 92 0.33 30.57 -25.84
CA LEU A 92 0.19 32.02 -26.01
C LEU A 92 1.51 32.68 -26.40
N GLU A 93 2.62 32.28 -25.79
CA GLU A 93 3.96 32.75 -26.17
C GLU A 93 4.27 32.40 -27.63
N LEU A 94 3.96 31.19 -28.08
CA LEU A 94 4.13 30.80 -29.47
C LEU A 94 3.30 31.68 -30.42
N ILE A 95 2.04 31.97 -30.07
CA ILE A 95 1.18 32.86 -30.86
C ILE A 95 1.79 34.27 -30.94
N GLN A 96 2.27 34.81 -29.81
CA GLN A 96 2.92 36.12 -29.79
C GLN A 96 4.19 36.16 -30.64
N LEU A 97 5.02 35.12 -30.57
CA LEU A 97 6.24 35.03 -31.38
C LEU A 97 5.91 34.91 -32.88
N MET A 98 4.86 34.18 -33.25
CA MET A 98 4.41 34.13 -34.64
C MET A 98 3.90 35.49 -35.12
N GLU A 99 3.15 36.23 -34.30
CA GLU A 99 2.64 37.56 -34.62
C GLU A 99 3.76 38.60 -34.73
N GLN A 100 4.72 38.59 -33.80
CA GLN A 100 5.93 39.42 -33.87
C GLN A 100 6.78 39.08 -35.10
N GLY A 101 6.94 37.80 -35.42
CA GLY A 101 7.66 37.34 -36.61
C GLY A 101 7.02 37.88 -37.90
N ASP A 102 5.71 37.75 -38.06
CA ASP A 102 4.97 38.29 -39.21
C ASP A 102 5.07 39.82 -39.29
N GLN A 103 4.97 40.50 -38.15
CA GLN A 103 5.12 41.96 -38.09
C GLN A 103 6.54 42.41 -38.48
N VAL A 104 7.58 41.72 -38.03
CA VAL A 104 8.99 42.00 -38.38
C VAL A 104 9.27 41.72 -39.85
N VAL A 105 8.60 40.75 -40.46
CA VAL A 105 8.73 40.52 -41.91
C VAL A 105 7.99 41.61 -42.69
N LYS A 106 6.80 42.02 -42.25
CA LYS A 106 5.99 43.05 -42.92
C LYS A 106 6.53 44.48 -42.77
N SER A 107 7.12 44.85 -41.63
CA SER A 107 7.50 46.26 -41.37
C SER A 107 8.64 46.81 -42.25
N PRO A 108 9.70 46.04 -42.55
CA PRO A 108 10.74 46.46 -43.49
C PRO A 108 10.25 46.29 -44.93
N TRP A 109 9.56 45.20 -45.27
CA TRP A 109 9.09 44.98 -46.66
C TRP A 109 8.06 46.01 -47.13
N SER A 110 7.17 46.45 -46.23
CA SER A 110 6.20 47.52 -46.53
C SER A 110 6.87 48.88 -46.75
N SER A 111 7.83 49.26 -45.90
CA SER A 111 8.58 50.52 -46.05
C SER A 111 9.39 50.58 -47.36
N TRP A 112 9.90 49.43 -47.84
CA TRP A 112 10.53 49.33 -49.15
C TRP A 112 9.55 49.55 -50.32
N GLN A 113 8.28 49.12 -50.22
CA GLN A 113 7.26 49.43 -51.23
C GLN A 113 6.86 50.91 -51.27
N PHE A 114 6.92 51.60 -50.13
CA PHE A 114 6.69 53.06 -50.09
C PHE A 114 7.89 53.86 -50.64
N GLY A 115 9.11 53.34 -50.52
CA GLY A 115 10.32 53.99 -51.06
C GLY A 115 10.49 53.89 -52.59
N ALA A 116 9.82 52.94 -53.26
CA ALA A 116 9.88 52.77 -54.72
C ALA A 116 8.93 53.71 -55.51
N ASN A 117 8.12 54.53 -54.82
CA ASN A 117 7.14 55.47 -55.40
C ASN A 117 7.54 56.95 -55.22
N TYR A 118 8.82 57.25 -55.02
CA TYR A 118 9.38 58.61 -55.02
C TYR A 118 10.34 58.82 -56.20
#